data_AF-A0A9E2YNF8-F1
#
_entry.id   AF-A0A9E2YNF8-F1
#
_cell.length_a   1.000
_cell.length_b   1.000
_cell.length_c   1.000
_cell.angle_alpha   90.00
_cell.angle_beta   90.00
_cell.angle_gamma   90.00
#
_symmetry.space_group_name_H-M   'P 1'
#
loop_
_entity.id
_entity.type
_entity.pdbx_description
1 polymer ?
#
loop_
_entity_poly.entity_id
_entity_poly.type
_entity_poly.pdbx_seq_one_letter_code
_entity_poly.pdbx_strand_id
1 'polypeptide(L)'
;MGKQASLVTQSQDEESIHDFRVAIRRFTQGLLLFPDMLPKRDVTKIRKRLKKLMTLTSEVRNRDIALEHLAESDHESLKSRLRDDRITHARKFAKEINRLVAKDFRSRWRQVLGLEQQ
;
A
#
# COMPACT_ATOMS: atom_id res chain seq x y z
N MET A 1 -11.45 14.82 1.25
CA MET A 1 -10.04 14.47 0.95
C MET A 1 -9.93 13.09 0.31
N GLY A 2 -10.36 12.93 -0.95
CA GLY A 2 -10.36 11.64 -1.67
C GLY A 2 -9.40 11.58 -2.88
N LYS A 3 -8.66 12.66 -3.16
CA LYS A 3 -7.83 12.76 -4.38
C LYS A 3 -6.60 11.84 -4.38
N GLN A 4 -6.03 11.53 -3.22
CA GLN A 4 -4.80 10.72 -3.13
C GLN A 4 -5.04 9.23 -3.42
N ALA A 5 -6.18 8.67 -3.00
CA ALA A 5 -6.49 7.27 -3.27
C ALA A 5 -6.80 7.00 -4.75
N SER A 6 -7.32 8.00 -5.46
CA SER A 6 -7.69 7.88 -6.88
C SER A 6 -6.48 7.99 -7.80
N LEU A 7 -5.46 8.79 -7.45
CA LEU A 7 -4.23 8.97 -8.23
C LEU A 7 -3.37 7.70 -8.26
N VAL A 8 -3.25 6.98 -7.14
CA VAL A 8 -2.53 5.69 -7.06
C VAL A 8 -3.10 4.64 -8.03
N THR A 9 -4.38 4.76 -8.40
CA THR A 9 -5.05 3.88 -9.37
C THR A 9 -4.90 4.30 -10.84
N GLN A 10 -4.65 5.58 -11.12
CA GLN A 10 -4.56 6.11 -12.50
C GLN A 10 -3.13 6.28 -13.00
N SER A 11 -2.20 6.68 -12.12
CA SER A 11 -0.77 6.63 -12.36
C SER A 11 -0.19 5.72 -11.30
N GLN A 12 -0.06 4.42 -11.62
CA GLN A 12 0.77 3.49 -10.85
C GLN A 12 2.24 3.87 -11.05
N ASP A 13 2.58 5.11 -10.75
CA ASP A 13 3.92 5.63 -10.85
C ASP A 13 4.75 5.03 -9.71
N GLU A 14 6.02 4.79 -9.99
CA GLU A 14 6.96 4.19 -9.05
C GLU A 14 7.01 4.97 -7.72
N GLU A 15 6.97 6.30 -7.81
CA GLU A 15 6.96 7.23 -6.68
C GLU A 15 5.70 7.06 -5.80
N SER A 16 4.53 6.87 -6.42
CA SER A 16 3.27 6.66 -5.69
C SER A 16 3.30 5.36 -4.86
N ILE A 17 3.92 4.29 -5.37
CA ILE A 17 4.10 3.03 -4.63
C ILE A 17 5.10 3.22 -3.48
N HIS A 18 6.17 3.98 -3.69
CA HIS A 18 7.14 4.31 -2.65
C HIS A 18 6.49 5.09 -1.50
N ASP A 19 5.81 6.20 -1.80
CA ASP A 19 5.15 7.05 -0.81
C ASP A 19 4.11 6.29 0.00
N PHE A 20 3.34 5.44 -0.67
CA PHE A 20 2.37 4.58 0.00
C PHE A 20 3.04 3.66 1.03
N ARG A 21 4.18 3.04 0.68
CA ARG A 21 4.93 2.17 1.59
C ARG A 21 5.49 2.96 2.78
N VAL A 22 6.01 4.17 2.54
CA VAL A 22 6.49 5.06 3.59
C VAL A 22 5.36 5.42 4.55
N ALA A 23 4.19 5.77 4.03
CA ALA A 23 3.01 6.10 4.83
C ALA A 23 2.55 4.92 5.70
N ILE A 24 2.46 3.70 5.14
CA ILE A 24 2.13 2.50 5.93
C ILE A 24 3.15 2.24 7.02
N ARG A 25 4.45 2.36 6.70
CA ARG A 25 5.51 2.13 7.69
C ARG A 25 5.39 3.13 8.84
N ARG A 26 5.26 4.43 8.55
CA ARG A 26 5.09 5.48 9.55
C ARG A 26 3.84 5.25 10.40
N PHE A 27 2.71 4.93 9.78
CA PHE A 27 1.48 4.62 10.51
C PHE A 27 1.63 3.38 11.40
N THR A 28 2.26 2.32 10.91
CA THR A 28 2.51 1.10 11.69
C THR A 28 3.41 1.37 12.90
N GLN A 29 4.41 2.24 12.75
CA GLN A 29 5.25 2.68 13.87
C GLN A 29 4.44 3.52 14.87
N GLY A 30 3.61 4.45 14.39
CA GLY A 30 2.71 5.23 15.26
C GLY A 30 1.81 4.34 16.12
N LEU A 31 1.24 3.27 15.54
CA LEU A 31 0.43 2.30 16.30
C LEU A 31 1.21 1.57 17.42
N LEU A 32 2.54 1.48 17.31
CA LEU A 32 3.41 0.87 18.32
C LEU A 32 3.83 1.85 19.42
N LEU A 33 3.84 3.16 19.12
CA LEU A 33 4.23 4.20 20.07
C LEU A 33 3.13 4.51 21.09
N PHE A 34 1.87 4.22 20.77
CA PHE A 34 0.72 4.50 21.64
C PHE A 34 -0.07 3.23 22.01
N PRO A 35 0.57 2.20 22.60
CA PRO A 35 -0.08 0.91 22.86
C PRO A 35 -1.19 1.00 23.92
N ASP A 36 -1.08 1.94 24.86
CA ASP A 36 -2.04 2.11 25.96
C ASP A 36 -3.27 2.96 25.56
N MET A 37 -3.15 3.73 24.48
CA MET A 37 -4.25 4.56 23.95
C MET A 37 -5.11 3.82 22.93
N LEU A 38 -4.69 2.62 22.49
CA LEU A 38 -5.31 1.92 21.36
C LEU A 38 -5.75 0.50 21.73
N PRO A 39 -6.97 0.06 21.32
CA PRO A 39 -7.42 -1.31 21.53
C PRO A 39 -6.51 -2.32 20.83
N LYS A 40 -5.82 -3.17 21.60
CA LYS A 40 -4.88 -4.20 21.11
C LYS A 40 -5.47 -5.07 19.99
N ARG A 41 -6.76 -5.41 20.09
CA ARG A 41 -7.48 -6.20 19.09
C ARG A 41 -7.54 -5.50 17.74
N ASP A 42 -7.82 -4.20 17.70
CA ASP A 42 -7.97 -3.46 16.45
C ASP A 42 -6.62 -3.09 15.85
N VAL A 43 -5.62 -2.75 16.69
CA VAL A 43 -4.21 -2.61 16.27
C VAL A 43 -3.72 -3.88 15.59
N THR A 44 -3.97 -5.05 16.18
CA THR A 44 -3.56 -6.33 15.60
C THR A 44 -4.23 -6.59 14.24
N LYS A 45 -5.54 -6.31 14.13
CA LYS A 45 -6.28 -6.48 12.88
C LYS A 45 -5.76 -5.56 11.77
N ILE A 46 -5.51 -4.28 12.07
CA ILE A 46 -5.03 -3.36 11.04
C ILE A 46 -3.60 -3.68 10.63
N ARG A 47 -2.71 -4.02 11.57
CA ARG A 47 -1.33 -4.41 11.25
C ARG A 47 -1.29 -5.61 10.31
N LYS A 48 -2.16 -6.61 10.50
CA LYS A 48 -2.29 -7.75 9.55
C LYS A 48 -2.69 -7.29 8.15
N ARG A 49 -3.63 -6.35 8.03
CA ARG A 49 -4.07 -5.81 6.73
C ARG A 49 -2.98 -4.97 6.06
N LEU A 50 -2.33 -4.08 6.81
CA LEU A 50 -1.21 -3.26 6.33
C LEU A 50 -0.03 -4.14 5.88
N LYS A 51 0.28 -5.21 6.62
CA LYS A 51 1.31 -6.17 6.23
C LYS A 51 1.00 -6.81 4.88
N LYS A 52 -0.26 -7.18 4.64
CA LYS A 52 -0.69 -7.72 3.34
C LYS A 52 -0.50 -6.71 2.20
N LEU A 53 -0.84 -5.44 2.43
CA LEU A 53 -0.60 -4.36 1.46
C LEU A 53 0.90 -4.13 1.20
N MET A 54 1.73 -4.18 2.24
CA MET A 54 3.18 -4.09 2.11
C MET A 54 3.76 -5.25 1.28
N THR A 55 3.26 -6.47 1.45
CA THR A 55 3.68 -7.62 0.62
C THR A 55 3.32 -7.40 -0.85
N LEU A 56 2.09 -6.97 -1.15
CA LEU A 56 1.66 -6.73 -2.54
C LEU A 56 2.47 -5.61 -3.21
N THR A 57 2.78 -4.54 -2.48
CA THR A 57 3.61 -3.44 -3.01
C THR A 57 5.09 -3.81 -3.13
N SER A 58 5.59 -4.75 -2.34
CA SER A 58 6.96 -5.27 -2.51
C SER A 58 7.11 -5.98 -3.84
N GLU A 59 6.12 -6.74 -4.28
CA GLU A 59 6.18 -7.42 -5.58
C GLU A 59 6.24 -6.43 -6.74
N VAL A 60 5.50 -5.31 -6.66
CA VAL A 60 5.56 -4.22 -7.65
C VAL A 60 6.95 -3.58 -7.63
N ARG A 61 7.43 -3.17 -6.44
CA ARG A 61 8.74 -2.51 -6.29
C ARG A 61 9.91 -3.38 -6.74
N ASN A 62 9.83 -4.69 -6.53
CA ASN A 62 10.85 -5.63 -6.99
C ASN A 62 10.97 -5.61 -8.53
N ARG A 63 9.85 -5.45 -9.25
CA ARG A 63 9.89 -5.34 -10.72
C ARG A 63 10.38 -3.95 -11.16
N ASP A 64 10.00 -2.89 -10.45
CA ASP A 64 10.51 -1.54 -10.73
C ASP A 64 12.05 -1.54 -10.64
N ILE A 65 12.61 -2.04 -9.53
CA ILE A 65 14.06 -2.14 -9.31
C ILE A 65 14.72 -3.06 -10.35
N ALA A 66 14.09 -4.19 -10.70
CA ALA A 66 14.65 -5.09 -11.72
C ALA A 66 14.68 -4.42 -13.10
N LEU A 67 13.65 -3.63 -13.45
CA LEU A 67 13.61 -2.87 -14.70
C LEU A 67 14.65 -1.74 -14.71
N GLU A 68 14.86 -1.07 -13.57
CA GLU A 68 15.92 -0.07 -13.38
C GLU A 68 17.31 -0.68 -13.63
N HIS A 69 17.61 -1.82 -13.01
CA HIS A 69 18.88 -2.52 -13.20
C HIS A 69 19.08 -3.05 -14.63
N LEU A 70 17.98 -3.37 -15.32
CA LEU A 70 18.03 -3.87 -16.69
C LEU A 70 17.95 -2.76 -17.74
N ALA A 71 17.86 -1.49 -17.36
CA ALA A 71 17.60 -0.37 -18.28
C ALA A 71 18.55 -0.37 -19.48
N GLU A 72 19.85 -0.58 -19.24
CA GLU A 72 20.91 -0.58 -20.25
C GLU A 72 21.11 -1.94 -20.96
N SER A 73 20.37 -2.98 -20.59
CA SER A 73 20.50 -4.32 -21.20
C SER A 73 19.64 -4.49 -22.46
N ASP A 74 20.09 -5.30 -23.41
CA ASP A 74 19.33 -5.62 -24.65
C ASP A 74 18.28 -6.74 -24.46
N HIS A 75 17.97 -7.12 -23.22
CA HIS A 75 17.05 -8.21 -22.91
C HIS A 75 15.57 -7.77 -22.96
N GLU A 76 15.08 -7.38 -24.14
CA GLU A 76 13.72 -6.84 -24.30
C GLU A 76 12.62 -7.84 -23.89
N SER A 77 12.81 -9.13 -24.16
CA SER A 77 11.87 -10.18 -23.76
C SER A 77 11.72 -10.30 -22.24
N LEU A 78 12.81 -10.12 -21.50
CA LEU A 78 12.80 -10.11 -20.04
C LEU A 78 12.17 -8.82 -19.49
N LYS A 79 12.52 -7.66 -20.06
CA LYS A 79 11.91 -6.37 -19.72
C LYS A 79 10.39 -6.41 -19.91
N SER A 80 9.91 -6.95 -21.03
CA SER A 80 8.47 -7.11 -21.29
C SER A 80 7.79 -7.95 -20.22
N ARG A 81 8.36 -9.13 -19.89
CA ARG A 81 7.81 -10.01 -18.84
C ARG A 81 7.75 -9.31 -17.48
N LEU A 82 8.77 -8.53 -17.12
CA LEU A 82 8.79 -7.77 -15.87
C LEU A 82 7.71 -6.68 -15.85
N ARG A 83 7.46 -6.00 -16.97
CA ARG A 83 6.36 -5.02 -17.09
C ARG A 83 4.99 -5.69 -16.93
N ASP A 84 4.78 -6.85 -17.54
CA ASP A 84 3.52 -7.60 -17.42
C ASP A 84 3.28 -8.10 -15.98
N ASP A 85 4.32 -8.62 -15.34
CA ASP A 85 4.33 -9.00 -13.94
C ASP A 85 4.00 -7.80 -13.03
N ARG A 86 4.64 -6.66 -13.29
CA ARG A 86 4.40 -5.41 -12.56
C ARG A 86 2.93 -5.01 -12.62
N ILE A 87 2.34 -4.99 -13.82
CA ILE A 87 0.91 -4.68 -14.02
C ILE A 87 0.02 -5.66 -13.24
N THR A 88 0.37 -6.94 -13.27
CA THR A 88 -0.39 -8.00 -12.58
C THR A 88 -0.40 -7.79 -11.06
N HIS A 89 0.76 -7.50 -10.47
CA HIS A 89 0.85 -7.25 -9.03
C HIS A 89 0.22 -5.92 -8.63
N ALA A 90 0.35 -4.88 -9.45
CA ALA A 90 -0.25 -3.60 -9.18
C ALA A 90 -1.79 -3.67 -9.25
N ARG A 91 -2.36 -4.49 -10.14
CA ARG A 91 -3.81 -4.81 -10.13
C ARG A 91 -4.25 -5.55 -8.87
N LYS A 92 -3.46 -6.52 -8.39
CA LYS A 92 -3.75 -7.23 -7.12
C LYS A 92 -3.73 -6.26 -5.93
N PHE A 93 -2.75 -5.36 -5.90
CA PHE A 93 -2.65 -4.30 -4.92
C PHE A 93 -3.87 -3.37 -4.93
N ALA A 94 -4.22 -2.83 -6.11
CA ALA A 94 -5.38 -1.94 -6.27
C ALA A 94 -6.68 -2.62 -5.80
N LYS A 95 -6.88 -3.89 -6.14
CA LYS A 95 -8.04 -4.68 -5.68
C LYS A 95 -8.08 -4.80 -4.16
N GLU A 96 -6.94 -5.05 -3.51
CA GLU A 96 -6.88 -5.17 -2.05
C GLU A 96 -7.10 -3.83 -1.34
N ILE A 97 -6.56 -2.73 -1.86
CA ILE A 97 -6.85 -1.38 -1.34
C ILE A 97 -8.34 -1.07 -1.46
N ASN A 98 -8.94 -1.28 -2.62
CA ASN A 98 -10.36 -0.99 -2.83
C ASN A 98 -11.23 -1.80 -1.88
N ARG A 99 -10.87 -3.07 -1.62
CA ARG A 99 -11.55 -3.90 -0.62
C ARG A 99 -11.41 -3.34 0.81
N LEU A 100 -10.25 -2.75 1.14
CA LEU A 100 -10.01 -2.19 2.46
C LEU A 100 -10.76 -0.87 2.66
N VAL A 101 -10.77 -0.01 1.64
CA VAL A 101 -11.52 1.25 1.62
C VAL A 101 -13.02 0.99 1.70
N ALA A 102 -13.55 0.03 0.92
CA ALA A 102 -14.96 -0.35 0.92
C ALA A 102 -15.46 -0.91 2.25
N LYS A 103 -14.57 -1.48 3.09
CA LYS A 103 -14.91 -1.98 4.43
C LYS A 103 -15.01 -0.88 5.49
N ASP A 104 -15.25 0.35 5.05
CA ASP A 104 -15.35 1.57 5.83
C ASP A 104 -14.28 1.69 6.91
N PHE A 105 -13.04 1.50 6.46
CA PHE A 105 -11.85 1.57 7.30
C PHE A 105 -11.77 2.90 8.06
N ARG A 106 -12.14 4.00 7.40
CA ARG A 106 -12.07 5.35 7.95
C ARG A 106 -13.09 5.58 9.06
N SER A 107 -14.32 5.10 8.93
CA SER A 107 -15.34 5.24 9.99
C SER A 107 -14.93 4.47 11.25
N ARG A 108 -14.56 3.19 11.10
CA ARG A 108 -14.14 2.37 12.24
C ARG A 108 -12.94 2.96 12.98
N TRP A 109 -11.95 3.50 12.29
CA TRP A 109 -10.77 4.07 12.95
C TRP A 109 -11.01 5.44 13.56
N ARG A 110 -11.93 6.25 13.01
CA ARG A 110 -12.37 7.49 13.68
C ARG A 110 -13.05 7.16 15.01
N GLN A 111 -13.91 6.15 15.01
CA GLN A 111 -14.55 5.66 16.23
C GLN A 111 -13.53 5.15 17.26
N VAL A 112 -12.58 4.32 16.83
CA VAL A 112 -11.51 3.79 17.72
C VAL A 112 -10.63 4.89 18.31
N LEU A 113 -10.39 5.96 17.56
CA LEU A 113 -9.57 7.09 17.99
C LEU A 113 -10.36 8.18 18.74
N GLY A 114 -11.67 8.02 18.94
CA GLY A 114 -12.53 9.03 19.56
C GLY A 114 -12.71 10.31 18.73
N LEU A 115 -12.46 10.26 17.42
CA LEU A 115 -12.52 11.40 16.50
C LEU A 115 -13.92 11.63 15.91
N GLU A 116 -14.99 11.25 16.63
CA GLU A 116 -16.39 11.43 16.18
C GLU A 116 -16.99 12.81 16.53
N GLN A 117 -16.20 13.75 17.05
CA GLN A 117 -16.67 15.12 17.30
C GLN A 117 -16.04 16.13 16.34
N GLN A 118 -16.74 16.38 15.22
CA GLN A 118 -17.00 17.67 14.56
C GLN A 118 -17.61 17.47 13.18
#